data_AF-A0A3N5QV75-F1
#
_entry.id   AF-A0A3N5QV75-F1
#
_cell.length_a   1.000
_cell.length_b   1.000
_cell.length_c   1.000
_cell.angle_alpha   90.00
_cell.angle_beta   90.00
_cell.angle_gamma   90.00
#
_symmetry.space_group_name_H-M   'P 1'
#
loop_
_entity.id
_entity.type
_entity.pdbx_description
1 polymer ?
#
loop_
_entity_poly.entity_id
_entity_poly.type
_entity_poly.pdbx_seq_one_letter_code
_entity_poly.pdbx_strand_id
1 'polypeptide(L)'
;MKFLDPHWNEKVYQTFWEFVLIDGPAGYTNNTPGRMMPISTVYSLHKRHLIVHDCDRIVENIYSRIFFGNDFRKIHKLRHYGQKK
;
A
#
# COMPACT_ATOMS: atom_id res chain seq x y z
N MET A 1 -5.39 3.05 -16.09
CA MET A 1 -4.58 1.82 -16.00
C MET A 1 -4.99 1.09 -14.74
N LYS A 2 -5.61 -0.10 -14.84
CA LYS A 2 -6.06 -0.90 -13.69
C LYS A 2 -5.01 -1.98 -13.42
N PHE A 3 -4.33 -1.91 -12.28
CA PHE A 3 -3.44 -2.96 -11.79
C PHE A 3 -4.28 -3.97 -11.00
N LEU A 4 -5.08 -4.78 -11.72
CA LEU A 4 -5.81 -5.89 -11.11
C LEU A 4 -4.97 -7.14 -11.28
N ASP A 5 -4.58 -7.73 -10.15
CA ASP A 5 -3.97 -9.05 -10.15
C ASP A 5 -5.09 -10.08 -10.40
N PRO A 6 -5.04 -10.85 -11.51
CA PRO A 6 -6.10 -11.78 -11.88
C PRO A 6 -6.27 -12.95 -10.89
N HIS A 7 -5.36 -13.13 -9.94
CA HIS A 7 -5.44 -14.18 -8.93
C HIS A 7 -6.28 -13.79 -7.70
N TRP A 8 -6.62 -12.51 -7.53
CA TRP A 8 -7.42 -12.05 -6.40
C TRP A 8 -8.92 -12.19 -6.68
N ASN A 9 -9.66 -12.70 -5.69
CA ASN A 9 -11.11 -12.80 -5.77
C ASN A 9 -11.73 -11.39 -5.92
N GLU A 10 -12.69 -11.23 -6.85
CA GLU A 10 -13.37 -9.95 -7.11
C GLU A 10 -13.93 -9.28 -5.84
N LYS A 11 -14.33 -10.09 -4.86
CA LYS A 11 -14.82 -9.62 -3.55
C LYS A 11 -13.83 -8.70 -2.85
N VAL A 12 -12.52 -8.87 -3.06
CA VAL A 12 -11.49 -8.00 -2.46
C VAL A 12 -11.62 -6.56 -2.95
N TYR A 13 -11.88 -6.37 -4.24
CA TYR A 13 -12.01 -5.04 -4.85
C TYR A 13 -13.38 -4.40 -4.57
N GLN A 14 -14.41 -5.22 -4.34
CA GLN A 14 -15.77 -4.78 -4.00
C GLN A 14 -15.94 -4.48 -2.50
N THR A 15 -15.09 -5.05 -1.65
CA THR A 15 -15.14 -4.81 -0.19
C THR A 15 -14.62 -3.41 0.14
N PHE A 16 -15.37 -2.67 0.96
CA PHE A 16 -14.88 -1.45 1.59
C PHE A 16 -14.03 -1.81 2.81
N TRP A 17 -12.74 -1.49 2.77
CA TRP A 17 -11.81 -1.81 3.84
C TRP A 17 -11.67 -0.64 4.82
N GLU A 18 -11.97 -0.86 6.10
CA GLU A 18 -11.73 0.15 7.14
C GLU A 18 -10.23 0.44 7.30
N PHE A 19 -9.42 -0.62 7.31
CA PHE A 19 -7.98 -0.54 7.41
C PHE A 19 -7.31 -1.48 6.41
N VAL A 20 -6.24 -1.01 5.80
CA VAL A 20 -5.32 -1.81 4.99
C VAL A 20 -3.91 -1.58 5.53
N LEU A 21 -3.23 -2.66 5.91
CA LEU A 21 -1.83 -2.64 6.31
C LEU A 21 -0.99 -3.31 5.22
N ILE A 22 0.00 -2.59 4.70
CA ILE A 22 1.03 -3.14 3.85
C ILE A 22 2.26 -3.39 4.70
N ASP A 23 2.53 -4.67 4.91
CA ASP A 23 3.76 -5.18 5.49
C ASP A 23 4.20 -6.43 4.72
N GLY A 24 5.48 -6.74 4.76
CA GLY A 24 6.08 -7.80 3.94
C GLY A 24 7.58 -7.61 3.74
N PRO A 25 8.24 -8.52 3.02
CA PRO A 25 9.68 -8.51 2.88
C PRO A 25 10.19 -7.37 1.98
N ALA A 26 11.51 -7.22 2.00
CA ALA A 26 12.27 -6.16 1.37
C ALA A 26 12.19 -6.11 -0.17
N GLY A 27 12.01 -7.24 -0.85
CA GLY A 27 12.10 -7.26 -2.31
C GLY A 27 13.50 -7.44 -2.91
N TYR A 28 14.55 -7.75 -2.13
CA TYR A 28 15.92 -7.78 -2.65
C TYR A 28 16.29 -9.03 -3.47
N THR A 29 15.47 -10.08 -3.42
CA THR A 29 15.68 -11.31 -4.17
C THR A 29 14.39 -11.72 -4.87
N ASN A 30 14.51 -12.50 -5.95
CA ASN A 30 13.36 -13.02 -6.69
C ASN A 30 12.44 -13.89 -5.83
N ASN A 31 12.95 -14.48 -4.75
CA ASN A 31 12.19 -15.35 -3.85
C ASN A 31 11.50 -14.58 -2.71
N THR A 32 11.76 -13.27 -2.58
CA THR A 32 11.21 -12.44 -1.51
C THR A 32 10.58 -11.20 -2.13
N PRO A 33 9.35 -11.27 -2.69
CA PRO A 33 8.75 -10.15 -3.42
C PRO A 33 8.55 -8.94 -2.51
N GLY A 34 8.87 -7.75 -3.01
CA GLY A 34 8.77 -6.51 -2.24
C GLY A 34 7.35 -5.96 -2.16
N ARG A 35 7.23 -4.81 -1.51
CA ARG A 35 5.93 -4.15 -1.25
C ARG A 35 5.45 -3.22 -2.36
N MET A 36 6.21 -3.04 -3.46
CA MET A 36 5.80 -2.18 -4.58
C MET A 36 4.45 -2.62 -5.17
N MET A 37 4.29 -3.92 -5.45
CA MET A 37 3.05 -4.44 -6.04
C MET A 37 1.86 -4.31 -5.07
N PRO A 38 1.96 -4.68 -3.78
CA PRO A 38 0.91 -4.35 -2.81
C PRO A 38 0.55 -2.85 -2.77
N ILE A 39 1.54 -1.95 -2.78
CA ILE A 39 1.32 -0.50 -2.77
C ILE A 39 0.52 -0.06 -4.00
N SER A 40 0.84 -0.56 -5.19
CA SER A 40 0.09 -0.23 -6.41
C SER A 40 -1.28 -0.89 -6.46
N THR A 41 -1.43 -2.13 -5.99
CA THR A 41 -2.71 -2.83 -5.96
C THR A 41 -3.71 -2.13 -5.04
N VAL A 42 -3.28 -1.74 -3.83
CA VAL A 42 -4.21 -1.09 -2.88
C VAL A 42 -4.68 0.26 -3.38
N TYR A 43 -4.01 0.90 -4.33
CA TYR A 43 -4.51 2.12 -4.98
C TYR A 43 -5.90 1.93 -5.59
N SER A 44 -6.18 0.73 -6.12
CA SER A 44 -7.48 0.40 -6.73
C SER A 44 -8.54 -0.07 -5.72
N LEU A 45 -8.21 -0.17 -4.43
CA LEU A 45 -9.15 -0.61 -3.38
C LEU A 45 -9.90 0.56 -2.73
N HIS A 46 -11.19 0.33 -2.48
CA HIS A 46 -12.01 1.19 -1.61
C HIS A 46 -11.57 0.99 -0.15
N LYS A 47 -11.03 2.05 0.47
CA LYS A 47 -10.50 1.98 1.83
C LYS A 47 -10.58 3.32 2.56
N ARG A 48 -10.73 3.27 3.89
CA ARG A 48 -10.70 4.47 4.75
C ARG A 48 -9.29 4.81 5.23
N HIS A 49 -8.52 3.81 5.64
CA HIS A 49 -7.16 3.99 6.15
C HIS A 49 -6.18 3.02 5.48
N LEU A 50 -5.01 3.54 5.09
CA LEU A 50 -3.88 2.77 4.58
C LEU A 50 -2.66 3.02 5.46
N ILE A 51 -1.99 1.95 5.87
CA ILE A 51 -0.76 2.01 6.65
C ILE A 51 0.33 1.26 5.86
N VAL A 52 1.47 1.90 5.63
CA VAL A 52 2.63 1.31 4.94
C VAL A 52 3.78 1.20 5.94
N HIS A 53 4.26 -0.03 6.16
CA HIS A 53 5.43 -0.31 6.98
C HIS A 53 6.75 -0.12 6.22
N ASP A 54 7.85 0.08 6.96
CA ASP A 54 9.17 0.45 6.44
C ASP A 54 9.15 1.57 5.40
N CYS A 55 8.34 2.61 5.62
CA CYS A 55 8.07 3.66 4.64
C CYS A 55 9.28 4.53 4.25
N ASP A 56 10.43 4.31 4.90
CA ASP A 56 11.67 5.04 4.68
C ASP A 56 12.56 4.40 3.63
N ARG A 57 12.28 3.14 3.26
CA ARG A 57 12.96 2.49 2.14
C ARG A 57 12.58 3.18 0.84
N ILE A 58 13.55 3.29 -0.08
CA ILE A 58 13.43 4.10 -1.29
C ILE A 58 12.19 3.72 -2.11
N VAL A 59 11.97 2.42 -2.34
CA VAL A 59 10.85 1.92 -3.13
C VAL A 59 9.52 2.25 -2.47
N GLU A 60 9.33 1.86 -1.22
CA GLU A 60 8.09 2.12 -0.47
C GLU A 60 7.82 3.62 -0.33
N ASN A 61 8.86 4.43 -0.11
CA ASN A 61 8.77 5.88 -0.02
C ASN A 61 8.27 6.50 -1.33
N ILE A 62 8.91 6.15 -2.45
CA ILE A 62 8.57 6.68 -3.78
C ILE A 62 7.17 6.23 -4.18
N TYR A 63 6.87 4.93 -4.16
CA TYR A 63 5.61 4.42 -4.69
C TYR A 63 4.41 4.82 -3.84
N SER A 64 4.53 4.82 -2.51
CA SER A 64 3.40 5.28 -1.68
C SER A 64 3.11 6.77 -1.89
N ARG A 65 4.12 7.60 -2.19
CA ARG A 65 3.90 9.03 -2.53
C ARG A 65 3.34 9.23 -3.92
N ILE A 66 3.76 8.43 -4.89
CA ILE A 66 3.21 8.47 -6.26
C ILE A 66 1.71 8.14 -6.24
N PHE A 67 1.30 7.09 -5.51
CA PHE A 67 -0.09 6.63 -5.51
C PHE A 67 -0.99 7.37 -4.51
N PHE A 68 -0.47 7.80 -3.35
CA PHE A 68 -1.30 8.34 -2.26
C PHE A 68 -0.93 9.79 -1.89
N GLY A 69 0.03 10.40 -2.60
CA GLY A 69 0.44 11.79 -2.39
C GLY A 69 1.35 12.00 -1.17
N ASN A 70 1.49 13.26 -0.78
CA ASN A 70 2.36 13.69 0.32
C ASN A 70 1.60 13.99 1.62
N ASP A 71 0.26 13.88 1.62
CA ASP A 71 -0.52 14.07 2.84
C ASP A 71 -0.63 12.76 3.62
N PHE A 72 0.31 12.55 4.54
CA PHE A 72 0.35 11.40 5.41
C PHE A 72 0.85 11.78 6.80
N ARG A 73 0.47 10.97 7.79
CA ARG A 73 1.10 10.99 9.11
C ARG A 73 2.16 9.90 9.15
N LYS A 74 3.38 10.25 9.55
CA LYS A 74 4.45 9.28 9.81
C LYS A 74 4.61 9.06 11.31
N ILE A 75 4.66 7.80 11.73
CA ILE A 75 4.95 7.38 13.10
C ILE A 75 6.07 6.34 13.02
N HIS A 76 7.28 6.70 13.44
CA HIS A 76 8.47 5.87 13.24
C HIS A 76 8.60 5.43 11.76
N LYS A 77 8.59 4.13 11.48
CA LYS A 77 8.67 3.55 10.12
C LYS A 77 7.31 3.27 9.48
N LEU A 78 6.22 3.68 10.12
CA LEU A 78 4.86 3.53 9.61
C LEU A 78 4.38 4.85 8.98
N ARG A 79 3.75 4.73 7.82
CA ARG A 79 3.11 5.85 7.13
C ARG A 79 1.61 5.61 7.00
N HIS A 80 0.82 6.53 7.51
CA HIS A 80 -0.64 6.48 7.51
C HIS A 80 -1.22 7.48 6.51
N TYR A 81 -2.04 6.97 5.59
CA TYR A 81 -2.88 7.72 4.67
C TYR A 81 -4.36 7.50 5.03
N GLY A 82 -5.16 8.56 5.01
CA GLY A 82 -6.59 8.51 5.30
C GLY A 82 -7.13 9.88 5.72
N GLN A 83 -8.44 9.98 5.91
CA GLN A 83 -9.06 11.24 6.35
C GLN A 83 -8.53 11.64 7.73
N LYS A 84 -8.07 12.89 7.84
CA LYS A 84 -7.82 13.55 9.12
C LYS A 84 -9.18 13.76 9.80
N LYS A 85 -9.30 13.33 11.05
CA LYS A 85 -10.40 13.76 11.92
C LYS A 85 -10.24 15.25 12.24
#